data_AF-A0A6I1Z8H5-F1
#
_entry.id   AF-A0A6I1Z8H5-F1
#
_cell.length_a   1.000
_cell.length_b   1.000
_cell.length_c   1.000
_cell.angle_alpha   90.00
_cell.angle_beta   90.00
_cell.angle_gamma   90.00
#
_symmetry.space_group_name_H-M   'P 1'
#
loop_
_entity.id
_entity.type
_entity.pdbx_description
1 polymer ?
#
loop_
_entity_poly.entity_id
_entity_poly.type
_entity_poly.pdbx_seq_one_letter_code
_entity_poly.pdbx_strand_id
1 'polypeptide(L)'
;MNRAVKIGLAGTCTALLALGGIGTYNILHGLASGSKGDGDSQDARAFDPSALSSTPPSDAEAVKRARAFLDSWSQKHLDGAAGVTDVPGTASQALRDYADGLHLKKLSFGHIVSAGPSSVTPGATKVTFDVTAQVAGGTWSYPSAVAVLKSTNGHSAVHWNDSVLYPGLSEGQSLTAGKLPAGAGGTKVVASDGKTDLSGFASLRDIAGTIGKNAKPTGGMPGTGVAVVDGSGAGVKTLKVFSKGRPAVVRTTIDAGLQAVAERAVNDDHLQQKPAGTVALDWRNGHILAIAHSGDDGDIAINGIKSPGSTMKIITSAALFDKAGLNPSSPASCQDEQMANSQSFHNDSGVRPNPGSSLAQAFTVSCNTSFIKDGFRYLVQGGDASALHDEAVNVFGMGSWSIGGGVATTDPSIPPDVQGGDQAAQFIGQGKVTATPLFMASVAATVRGAGFEQPVILPGQHQETAPRPISARTAGYLQSMMRNVATSGTAAPRLGGLVGVGAKTGTAEEGDHTNGWLTAYNSRISVAALVEGGRSGVDSAGYVVRRLLTGS
;
A
#
# COMPACT_ATOMS: atom_id res chain seq x y z
N MET A 1 -33.46 -26.06 18.62
CA MET A 1 -33.58 -27.04 17.52
C MET A 1 -32.38 -26.93 16.60
N ASN A 2 -31.56 -27.98 16.63
CA ASN A 2 -30.55 -28.49 15.69
C ASN A 2 -29.72 -27.51 14.83
N ARG A 3 -28.42 -27.45 15.17
CA ARG A 3 -27.32 -27.04 14.29
C ARG A 3 -27.19 -28.02 13.11
N ALA A 4 -27.24 -27.51 11.88
CA ALA A 4 -26.84 -28.27 10.70
C ALA A 4 -25.40 -27.88 10.32
N VAL A 5 -24.46 -28.79 10.58
CA VAL A 5 -23.08 -28.71 10.08
C VAL A 5 -23.09 -29.27 8.66
N LYS A 6 -22.81 -28.43 7.66
CA LYS A 6 -22.54 -28.88 6.28
C LYS A 6 -21.07 -29.26 6.18
N ILE A 7 -20.79 -30.56 6.16
CA ILE A 7 -19.49 -31.12 5.78
C ILE A 7 -19.45 -31.17 4.26
N GLY A 8 -18.67 -30.28 3.64
CA GLY A 8 -18.36 -30.34 2.21
C GLY A 8 -17.26 -31.36 1.95
N LEU A 9 -17.64 -32.52 1.39
CA LEU A 9 -16.71 -33.46 0.76
C LEU A 9 -16.27 -32.86 -0.58
N ALA A 10 -15.09 -32.25 -0.61
CA ALA A 10 -14.43 -31.88 -1.85
C ALA A 10 -13.70 -33.12 -2.41
N GLY A 11 -14.40 -33.88 -3.25
CA GLY A 11 -13.77 -34.89 -4.10
C GLY A 11 -13.08 -34.22 -5.28
N THR A 12 -11.76 -34.03 -5.19
CA THR A 12 -10.95 -33.64 -6.33
C THR A 12 -10.45 -34.89 -7.06
N CYS A 13 -11.15 -35.25 -8.14
CA CYS A 13 -10.60 -36.10 -9.19
C CYS A 13 -9.61 -35.27 -10.01
N THR A 14 -8.31 -35.49 -9.81
CA THR A 14 -7.28 -34.97 -10.71
C THR A 14 -6.97 -36.07 -11.73
N ALA A 15 -7.47 -35.91 -12.95
CA ALA A 15 -7.06 -36.72 -14.09
C ALA A 15 -5.61 -36.37 -14.45
N LEU A 16 -4.70 -37.34 -14.29
CA LEU A 16 -3.33 -37.26 -14.78
C LEU A 16 -3.31 -37.76 -16.23
N LEU A 17 -3.05 -36.85 -17.17
CA LEU A 17 -2.72 -37.16 -18.55
C LEU A 17 -1.33 -37.80 -18.59
N ALA A 18 -1.25 -39.04 -19.05
CA ALA A 18 0.00 -39.72 -19.35
C ALA A 18 0.54 -39.21 -20.69
N LEU A 19 1.58 -38.39 -20.65
CA LEU A 19 2.48 -38.20 -21.78
C LEU A 19 3.77 -38.96 -21.46
N GLY A 20 3.96 -40.08 -22.14
CA GLY A 20 5.21 -40.84 -22.11
C GLY A 20 6.31 -40.07 -22.83
N GLY A 21 7.37 -39.73 -22.11
CA GLY A 21 8.63 -39.24 -22.66
C GLY A 21 9.73 -40.26 -22.37
N ILE A 22 10.23 -40.92 -23.41
CA ILE A 22 11.45 -41.73 -23.33
C ILE A 22 12.62 -40.75 -23.32
N GLY A 23 13.21 -40.51 -22.15
CA GLY A 23 14.44 -39.73 -21.99
C GLY A 23 15.66 -40.66 -22.08
N THR A 24 16.37 -40.63 -23.21
CA THR A 24 17.67 -41.28 -23.39
C THR A 24 18.77 -40.45 -22.71
N TYR A 25 19.57 -41.07 -21.83
CA TYR A 25 20.83 -40.48 -21.36
C TYR A 25 22.00 -41.43 -21.61
N ASN A 26 23.05 -40.88 -22.21
CA ASN A 26 24.28 -41.55 -22.63
C ASN A 26 25.10 -42.02 -21.42
N ILE A 27 25.48 -43.30 -21.41
CA ILE A 27 26.47 -43.88 -20.49
C ILE A 27 27.86 -43.58 -21.05
N LEU A 28 28.64 -42.79 -20.31
CA LEU A 28 30.07 -42.59 -20.55
C LEU A 28 30.85 -43.69 -19.82
N HIS A 29 31.54 -44.54 -20.59
CA HIS A 29 32.43 -45.58 -20.07
C HIS A 29 33.72 -44.99 -19.49
N GLY A 30 34.00 -45.30 -18.22
CA GLY A 30 35.33 -45.17 -17.62
C GLY A 30 36.08 -46.50 -17.68
N LEU A 31 37.12 -46.58 -18.50
CA LEU A 31 38.09 -47.68 -18.53
C LEU A 31 39.08 -47.53 -17.37
N ALA A 32 39.17 -48.55 -16.51
CA ALA A 32 40.36 -48.81 -15.71
C ALA A 32 40.57 -50.32 -15.59
N SER A 33 41.68 -50.77 -16.15
CA SER A 33 42.21 -52.14 -16.15
C SER A 33 42.55 -52.65 -14.74
N GLY A 34 42.23 -53.92 -14.45
CA GLY A 34 42.77 -54.60 -13.27
C GLY A 34 42.27 -56.02 -13.02
N SER A 35 43.02 -56.99 -13.54
CA SER A 35 43.15 -58.41 -13.14
C SER A 35 41.92 -59.34 -13.11
N LYS A 36 42.04 -60.44 -13.87
CA LYS A 36 41.24 -61.66 -13.74
C LYS A 36 41.30 -62.20 -12.31
N GLY A 37 40.13 -62.38 -11.70
CA GLY A 37 39.92 -63.25 -10.55
C GLY A 37 38.53 -63.87 -10.69
N ASP A 38 38.49 -65.20 -10.80
CA ASP A 38 37.24 -65.96 -10.70
C ASP A 38 36.63 -65.72 -9.31
N GLY A 39 35.39 -65.24 -9.27
CA GLY A 39 34.73 -64.82 -8.03
C GLY A 39 33.20 -64.74 -8.18
N ASP A 40 32.58 -65.92 -8.15
CA ASP A 40 31.27 -66.22 -7.57
C ASP A 40 30.08 -65.23 -7.70
N SER A 41 29.08 -65.67 -8.47
CA SER A 41 27.63 -65.44 -8.43
C SER A 41 26.97 -64.54 -7.34
N GLN A 42 27.43 -63.31 -7.13
CA GLN A 42 26.65 -62.30 -6.37
C GLN A 42 25.64 -61.53 -7.24
N ASP A 43 25.93 -61.31 -8.53
CA ASP A 43 25.04 -60.55 -9.43
C ASP A 43 23.71 -61.28 -9.72
N ALA A 44 23.68 -62.61 -9.68
CA ALA A 44 22.46 -63.40 -9.90
C ALA A 44 21.45 -63.35 -8.73
N ARG A 45 21.80 -62.71 -7.59
CA ARG A 45 20.97 -62.64 -6.37
C ARG A 45 20.30 -61.27 -6.17
N ALA A 46 20.49 -60.33 -7.10
CA ALA A 46 19.92 -58.99 -7.02
C ALA A 46 18.68 -58.83 -7.92
N PHE A 47 17.91 -57.77 -7.68
CA PHE A 47 16.82 -57.38 -8.56
C PHE A 47 17.38 -56.97 -9.93
N ASP A 48 16.80 -57.50 -11.01
CA ASP A 48 17.19 -57.16 -12.38
C ASP A 48 16.17 -56.20 -13.00
N PRO A 49 16.49 -54.89 -13.13
CA PRO A 49 15.58 -53.91 -13.70
C PRO A 49 15.34 -54.11 -15.21
N SER A 50 16.18 -54.88 -15.90
CA SER A 50 16.05 -55.17 -17.34
C SER A 50 15.13 -56.36 -17.64
N ALA A 51 14.80 -57.17 -16.64
CA ALA A 51 14.00 -58.38 -16.77
C ALA A 51 12.78 -58.39 -15.83
N LEU A 52 11.85 -57.45 -16.03
CA LEU A 52 10.64 -57.33 -15.20
C LEU A 52 9.62 -58.44 -15.48
N SER A 53 8.98 -58.94 -14.42
CA SER A 53 7.83 -59.85 -14.51
C SER A 53 6.56 -59.08 -14.88
N SER A 54 5.72 -59.66 -15.73
CA SER A 54 4.38 -59.16 -16.00
C SER A 54 3.38 -59.45 -14.88
N THR A 55 3.72 -60.36 -13.96
CA THR A 55 2.89 -60.74 -12.82
C THR A 55 3.33 -59.95 -11.59
N PRO A 56 2.44 -59.17 -10.96
CA PRO A 56 2.76 -58.45 -9.73
C PRO A 56 3.22 -59.37 -8.59
N PRO A 57 4.12 -58.91 -7.70
CA PRO A 57 4.42 -59.64 -6.47
C PRO A 57 3.15 -59.75 -5.62
N SER A 58 3.05 -60.82 -4.82
CA SER A 58 1.94 -60.97 -3.87
C SER A 58 1.91 -59.80 -2.86
N ASP A 59 0.74 -59.54 -2.28
CA ASP A 59 0.56 -58.48 -1.27
C ASP A 59 1.54 -58.62 -0.10
N ALA A 60 1.79 -59.85 0.35
CA ALA A 60 2.73 -60.14 1.43
C ALA A 60 4.19 -59.86 1.03
N GLU A 61 4.60 -60.24 -0.19
CA GLU A 61 5.94 -59.92 -0.72
C GLU A 61 6.14 -58.41 -0.87
N ALA A 62 5.12 -57.71 -1.40
CA ALA A 62 5.15 -56.27 -1.60
C ALA A 62 5.25 -55.51 -0.27
N VAL A 63 4.41 -55.86 0.71
CA VAL A 63 4.44 -55.25 2.05
C VAL A 63 5.78 -55.54 2.74
N LYS A 64 6.33 -56.76 2.62
CA LYS A 64 7.65 -57.10 3.17
C LYS A 64 8.75 -56.22 2.58
N ARG A 65 8.75 -56.05 1.24
CA ARG A 65 9.76 -55.21 0.55
C ARG A 65 9.62 -53.74 0.92
N ALA A 66 8.39 -53.21 0.94
CA ALA A 66 8.12 -51.84 1.34
C ALA A 66 8.56 -51.57 2.79
N ARG A 67 8.30 -52.50 3.73
CA ARG A 67 8.79 -52.38 5.11
C ARG A 67 10.30 -52.31 5.19
N ALA A 68 11.03 -53.16 4.46
CA ALA A 68 12.50 -53.09 4.45
C ALA A 68 13.05 -51.74 3.99
N PHE A 69 12.42 -51.14 2.96
CA PHE A 69 12.72 -49.79 2.50
C PHE A 69 12.42 -48.73 3.56
N LEU A 70 11.19 -48.73 4.10
CA LEU A 70 10.70 -47.74 5.06
C LEU A 70 11.44 -47.82 6.40
N ASP A 71 11.77 -49.02 6.88
CA ASP A 71 12.53 -49.23 8.12
C ASP A 71 13.94 -48.65 8.00
N SER A 72 14.62 -48.92 6.88
CA SER A 72 15.95 -48.35 6.59
C SER A 72 15.90 -46.82 6.48
N TRP A 73 14.89 -46.28 5.78
CA TRP A 73 14.72 -44.84 5.62
C TRP A 73 14.41 -44.14 6.95
N SER A 74 13.55 -44.72 7.79
CA SER A 74 13.19 -44.17 9.10
C SER A 74 14.38 -44.05 10.05
N GLN A 75 15.36 -44.96 9.92
CA GLN A 75 16.62 -44.98 10.67
C GLN A 75 17.71 -44.09 10.06
N LYS A 76 17.41 -43.38 8.97
CA LYS A 76 18.37 -42.59 8.17
C LYS A 76 19.50 -43.41 7.55
N HIS A 77 19.31 -44.72 7.37
CA HIS A 77 20.21 -45.58 6.62
C HIS A 77 19.90 -45.46 5.11
N LEU A 78 20.26 -44.32 4.52
CA LEU A 78 19.79 -43.93 3.19
C LEU A 78 20.27 -44.87 2.08
N ASP A 79 21.52 -45.34 2.13
CA ASP A 79 22.04 -46.31 1.16
C ASP A 79 21.39 -47.69 1.31
N GLY A 80 21.03 -48.08 2.54
CA GLY A 80 20.27 -49.31 2.80
C GLY A 80 18.84 -49.24 2.26
N ALA A 81 18.18 -48.09 2.38
CA ALA A 81 16.87 -47.85 1.78
C ALA A 81 16.97 -47.85 0.25
N ALA A 82 17.92 -47.11 -0.30
CA ALA A 82 18.14 -47.02 -1.73
C ALA A 82 18.51 -48.37 -2.37
N GLY A 83 19.30 -49.20 -1.68
CA GLY A 83 19.74 -50.52 -2.16
C GLY A 83 18.62 -51.53 -2.38
N VAL A 84 17.39 -51.26 -1.90
CA VAL A 84 16.21 -52.10 -2.17
C VAL A 84 15.25 -51.49 -3.21
N THR A 85 15.69 -50.44 -3.89
CA THR A 85 14.98 -49.80 -5.02
C THR A 85 15.52 -50.29 -6.37
N ASP A 86 14.79 -50.02 -7.45
CA ASP A 86 15.21 -50.32 -8.82
C ASP A 86 16.23 -49.34 -9.40
N VAL A 87 16.37 -48.14 -8.83
CA VAL A 87 17.39 -47.14 -9.18
C VAL A 87 18.11 -46.57 -7.94
N PRO A 88 19.01 -47.34 -7.29
CA PRO A 88 19.62 -46.97 -6.01
C PRO A 88 20.35 -45.63 -5.99
N GLY A 89 21.03 -45.25 -7.09
CA GLY A 89 21.75 -43.97 -7.16
C GLY A 89 20.83 -42.75 -7.02
N THR A 90 19.78 -42.70 -7.85
CA THR A 90 18.77 -41.64 -7.82
C THR A 90 18.01 -41.62 -6.50
N ALA A 91 17.62 -42.79 -6.00
CA ALA A 91 16.92 -42.92 -4.72
C ALA A 91 17.76 -42.39 -3.56
N SER A 92 19.04 -42.77 -3.48
CA SER A 92 19.94 -42.35 -2.41
C SER A 92 20.09 -40.82 -2.37
N GLN A 93 20.20 -40.17 -3.54
CA GLN A 93 20.29 -38.70 -3.61
C GLN A 93 18.99 -38.01 -3.20
N ALA A 94 17.85 -38.44 -3.75
CA ALA A 94 16.55 -37.85 -3.45
C ALA A 94 16.14 -38.02 -1.96
N LEU A 95 16.51 -39.15 -1.33
CA LEU A 95 16.33 -39.36 0.11
C LEU A 95 17.21 -38.43 0.97
N ARG A 96 18.44 -38.12 0.51
CA ARG A 96 19.29 -37.11 1.15
C ARG A 96 18.67 -35.72 1.03
N ASP A 97 18.29 -35.32 -0.18
CA ASP A 97 17.69 -34.01 -0.44
C ASP A 97 16.38 -33.81 0.37
N TYR A 98 15.58 -34.87 0.50
CA TYR A 98 14.41 -34.88 1.39
C TYR A 98 14.77 -34.62 2.86
N ALA A 99 15.80 -35.31 3.37
CA ALA A 99 16.24 -35.15 4.75
C ALA A 99 16.82 -33.75 5.00
N ASP A 100 17.63 -33.26 4.07
CA ASP A 100 18.30 -31.97 4.16
C ASP A 100 17.31 -30.81 4.03
N GLY A 101 16.47 -30.83 2.99
CA GLY A 101 15.48 -29.78 2.74
C GLY A 101 14.47 -29.64 3.87
N LEU A 102 14.06 -30.75 4.49
CA LEU A 102 13.15 -30.73 5.63
C LEU A 102 13.84 -30.52 6.99
N HIS A 103 15.18 -30.51 7.04
CA HIS A 103 15.95 -30.57 8.28
C HIS A 103 15.43 -31.68 9.21
N LEU A 104 15.30 -32.87 8.64
CA LEU A 104 14.56 -33.99 9.20
C LEU A 104 15.19 -34.50 10.51
N LYS A 105 14.45 -34.36 11.61
CA LYS A 105 14.86 -34.83 12.94
C LYS A 105 14.51 -36.30 13.12
N LYS A 106 13.25 -36.66 12.84
CA LYS A 106 12.70 -38.01 13.00
C LYS A 106 11.74 -38.30 11.86
N LEU A 107 11.71 -39.55 11.40
CA LEU A 107 10.78 -40.06 10.40
C LEU A 107 10.19 -41.37 10.91
N SER A 108 8.89 -41.55 10.73
CA SER A 108 8.19 -42.78 11.09
C SER A 108 7.07 -43.04 10.12
N PHE A 109 6.78 -44.32 9.91
CA PHE A 109 5.76 -44.77 8.98
C PHE A 109 4.70 -45.60 9.71
N GLY A 110 3.43 -45.35 9.39
CA GLY A 110 2.28 -46.05 9.92
C GLY A 110 1.41 -46.66 8.81
N HIS A 111 0.46 -47.51 9.18
CA HIS A 111 -0.55 -48.06 8.28
C HIS A 111 -0.01 -48.62 6.95
N ILE A 112 1.09 -49.38 7.02
CA ILE A 112 1.74 -49.98 5.84
C ILE A 112 0.91 -51.19 5.38
N VAL A 113 0.13 -51.00 4.31
CA VAL A 113 -0.82 -52.00 3.78
C VAL A 113 -0.75 -52.09 2.26
N SER A 114 -0.97 -53.30 1.71
CA SER A 114 -1.12 -53.46 0.26
C SER A 114 -2.46 -52.87 -0.19
N ALA A 115 -2.44 -52.20 -1.34
CA ALA A 115 -3.63 -51.74 -2.07
C ALA A 115 -3.90 -52.60 -3.32
N GLY A 116 -3.21 -53.75 -3.45
CA GLY A 116 -3.29 -54.65 -4.60
C GLY A 116 -2.47 -54.16 -5.81
N PRO A 117 -2.71 -54.73 -7.01
CA PRO A 117 -2.00 -54.36 -8.23
C PRO A 117 -2.06 -52.85 -8.52
N SER A 118 -0.93 -52.27 -8.95
CA SER A 118 -0.83 -50.86 -9.30
C SER A 118 -1.54 -50.58 -10.62
N SER A 119 -2.37 -49.54 -10.66
CA SER A 119 -3.03 -49.06 -11.88
C SER A 119 -2.14 -48.14 -12.75
N VAL A 120 -1.01 -47.69 -12.20
CA VAL A 120 -0.09 -46.73 -12.86
C VAL A 120 1.26 -47.35 -13.21
N THR A 121 1.67 -48.41 -12.53
CA THR A 121 2.94 -49.12 -12.78
C THR A 121 2.61 -50.58 -13.12
N PRO A 122 2.57 -50.95 -14.41
CA PRO A 122 2.27 -52.32 -14.83
C PRO A 122 3.19 -53.35 -14.15
N GLY A 123 2.63 -54.51 -13.77
CA GLY A 123 3.40 -55.59 -13.13
C GLY A 123 3.86 -55.29 -11.69
N ALA A 124 3.40 -54.19 -11.07
CA ALA A 124 3.73 -53.84 -9.69
C ALA A 124 2.53 -54.01 -8.74
N THR A 125 2.82 -54.19 -7.46
CA THR A 125 1.83 -54.12 -6.38
C THR A 125 2.01 -52.82 -5.59
N LYS A 126 0.93 -52.07 -5.37
CA LYS A 126 0.95 -50.79 -4.66
C LYS A 126 0.87 -51.02 -3.15
N VAL A 127 1.73 -50.37 -2.39
CA VAL A 127 1.70 -50.35 -0.93
C VAL A 127 1.52 -48.91 -0.47
N THR A 128 0.51 -48.66 0.35
CA THR A 128 0.23 -47.33 0.94
C THR A 128 0.71 -47.29 2.39
N PHE A 129 1.10 -46.10 2.84
CA PHE A 129 1.54 -45.86 4.21
C PHE A 129 1.35 -44.39 4.59
N ASP A 130 1.26 -44.14 5.89
CA ASP A 130 1.25 -42.78 6.44
C ASP A 130 2.66 -42.37 6.85
N VAL A 131 3.07 -41.18 6.44
CA VAL A 131 4.32 -40.57 6.84
C VAL A 131 4.08 -39.66 8.04
N THR A 132 4.94 -39.72 9.04
CA THR A 132 5.03 -38.72 10.11
C THR A 132 6.48 -38.28 10.25
N ALA A 133 6.75 -37.04 9.85
CA ALA A 133 8.07 -36.43 9.87
C ALA A 133 8.13 -35.32 10.94
N GLN A 134 9.13 -35.37 11.82
CA GLN A 134 9.53 -34.23 12.63
C GLN A 134 10.55 -33.41 11.85
N VAL A 135 10.14 -32.22 11.44
CA VAL A 135 10.89 -31.34 10.54
C VAL A 135 11.23 -30.03 11.26
N ALA A 136 11.95 -29.13 10.59
CA ALA A 136 12.12 -27.78 11.10
C ALA A 136 10.76 -27.09 11.33
N GLY A 137 10.48 -26.74 12.59
CA GLY A 137 9.29 -25.99 12.99
C GLY A 137 8.08 -26.81 13.45
N GLY A 138 8.05 -28.14 13.25
CA GLY A 138 6.93 -28.95 13.74
C GLY A 138 6.86 -30.37 13.19
N THR A 139 5.71 -31.02 13.43
CA THR A 139 5.40 -32.35 12.90
C THR A 139 4.51 -32.23 11.67
N TRP A 140 4.89 -32.88 10.58
CA TRP A 140 4.13 -32.95 9.34
C TRP A 140 3.79 -34.42 9.03
N SER A 141 2.50 -34.68 8.79
CA SER A 141 2.00 -36.01 8.45
C SER A 141 1.18 -35.95 7.17
N TYR A 142 1.35 -36.96 6.33
CA TYR A 142 0.69 -37.07 5.02
C TYR A 142 0.71 -38.54 4.55
N PRO A 143 -0.27 -38.96 3.72
CA PRO A 143 -0.24 -40.28 3.11
C PRO A 143 0.77 -40.31 1.95
N SER A 144 1.41 -41.47 1.75
CA SER A 144 2.24 -41.75 0.57
C SER A 144 2.07 -43.20 0.13
N ALA A 145 2.71 -43.56 -0.98
CA ALA A 145 2.67 -44.91 -1.51
C ALA A 145 3.96 -45.23 -2.26
N VAL A 146 4.26 -46.53 -2.35
CA VAL A 146 5.29 -47.09 -3.22
C VAL A 146 4.68 -48.15 -4.12
N ALA A 147 5.27 -48.36 -5.30
CA ALA A 147 5.02 -49.54 -6.12
C ALA A 147 6.16 -50.54 -5.92
N VAL A 148 5.86 -51.83 -5.84
CA VAL A 148 6.85 -52.90 -5.71
C VAL A 148 6.84 -53.75 -6.96
N LEU A 149 7.98 -53.80 -7.65
CA LEU A 149 8.22 -54.60 -8.84
C LEU A 149 8.78 -55.97 -8.48
N LYS A 150 8.64 -56.91 -9.41
CA LYS A 150 9.25 -58.24 -9.35
C LYS A 150 9.98 -58.52 -10.67
N SER A 151 11.24 -58.94 -10.61
CA SER A 151 12.00 -59.41 -11.76
C SER A 151 11.71 -60.89 -12.03
N THR A 152 11.99 -61.37 -13.25
CA THR A 152 11.75 -62.75 -13.67
C THR A 152 12.54 -63.77 -12.87
N ASN A 153 13.69 -63.37 -12.29
CA ASN A 153 14.48 -64.16 -11.34
C ASN A 153 13.85 -64.23 -9.93
N GLY A 154 12.65 -63.65 -9.73
CA GLY A 154 11.88 -63.74 -8.49
C GLY A 154 12.21 -62.68 -7.44
N HIS A 155 13.24 -61.87 -7.65
CA HIS A 155 13.60 -60.78 -6.74
C HIS A 155 12.65 -59.59 -6.89
N SER A 156 12.48 -58.81 -5.82
CA SER A 156 11.60 -57.64 -5.80
C SER A 156 12.36 -56.38 -5.41
N ALA A 157 11.89 -55.23 -5.90
CA ALA A 157 12.42 -53.91 -5.55
C ALA A 157 11.30 -52.88 -5.45
N VAL A 158 11.52 -51.82 -4.68
CA VAL A 158 10.66 -50.63 -4.72
C VAL A 158 10.94 -49.88 -6.02
N HIS A 159 9.90 -49.62 -6.80
CA HIS A 159 9.99 -48.74 -7.97
C HIS A 159 10.15 -47.29 -7.50
N TRP A 160 11.27 -46.66 -7.82
CA TRP A 160 11.54 -45.30 -7.40
C TRP A 160 10.81 -44.26 -8.25
N ASN A 161 10.21 -43.29 -7.56
CA ASN A 161 9.64 -42.08 -8.14
C ASN A 161 9.60 -41.01 -7.04
N ASP A 162 9.81 -39.73 -7.37
CA ASP A 162 9.83 -38.63 -6.38
C ASP A 162 8.50 -38.49 -5.62
N SER A 163 7.39 -38.98 -6.18
CA SER A 163 6.09 -39.07 -5.50
C SER A 163 6.11 -40.00 -4.27
N VAL A 164 7.11 -40.89 -4.13
CA VAL A 164 7.37 -41.66 -2.90
C VAL A 164 7.67 -40.72 -1.74
N LEU A 165 8.41 -39.64 -2.00
CA LEU A 165 8.76 -38.62 -1.01
C LEU A 165 7.53 -37.80 -0.62
N TYR A 166 6.75 -37.35 -1.60
CA TYR A 166 5.46 -36.68 -1.39
C TYR A 166 4.60 -36.78 -2.65
N PRO A 167 3.33 -37.22 -2.58
CA PRO A 167 2.52 -37.50 -3.78
C PRO A 167 2.31 -36.33 -4.74
N GLY A 168 2.48 -35.09 -4.27
CA GLY A 168 2.32 -33.88 -5.09
C GLY A 168 3.64 -33.29 -5.61
N LEU A 169 4.75 -34.01 -5.54
CA LEU A 169 6.06 -33.56 -6.01
C LEU A 169 6.20 -33.86 -7.51
N SER A 170 6.48 -32.84 -8.32
CA SER A 170 6.79 -32.98 -9.75
C SER A 170 8.29 -33.05 -9.99
N GLU A 171 8.71 -33.44 -11.19
CA GLU A 171 10.11 -33.48 -11.59
C GLU A 171 10.80 -32.12 -11.37
N GLY A 172 12.01 -32.14 -10.79
CA GLY A 172 12.79 -30.94 -10.49
C GLY A 172 12.28 -30.12 -9.29
N GLN A 173 11.25 -30.60 -8.57
CA GLN A 173 10.79 -29.99 -7.33
C GLN A 173 11.36 -30.72 -6.12
N SER A 174 11.53 -30.00 -5.01
CA SER A 174 11.94 -30.56 -3.73
C SER A 174 11.10 -30.02 -2.58
N LEU A 175 11.26 -30.62 -1.39
CA LEU A 175 10.56 -30.18 -0.18
C LEU A 175 11.51 -29.37 0.68
N THR A 176 11.00 -28.29 1.27
CA THR A 176 11.71 -27.52 2.28
C THR A 176 10.86 -27.36 3.54
N ALA A 177 11.51 -27.33 4.71
CA ALA A 177 10.86 -26.97 5.97
C ALA A 177 11.66 -25.91 6.74
N GLY A 178 10.96 -25.20 7.61
CA GLY A 178 11.53 -24.06 8.33
C GLY A 178 10.92 -22.77 7.81
N LYS A 179 11.74 -21.80 7.42
CA LYS A 179 11.28 -20.50 6.90
C LYS A 179 10.53 -20.71 5.58
N LEU A 180 9.23 -20.40 5.55
CA LEU A 180 8.45 -20.48 4.32
C LEU A 180 8.98 -19.46 3.29
N PRO A 181 9.10 -19.83 2.02
CA PRO A 181 9.38 -18.89 0.94
C PRO A 181 8.36 -17.74 0.98
N ALA A 182 8.79 -16.54 0.58
CA ALA A 182 7.88 -15.40 0.49
C ALA A 182 6.76 -15.75 -0.48
N GLY A 183 5.54 -15.95 0.05
CA GLY A 183 4.36 -16.15 -0.78
C GLY A 183 4.03 -14.87 -1.54
N ALA A 184 3.36 -15.00 -2.68
CA ALA A 184 2.85 -13.92 -3.53
C ALA A 184 1.72 -13.09 -2.88
N GLY A 185 1.73 -12.91 -1.57
CA GLY A 185 0.82 -12.01 -0.87
C GLY A 185 1.25 -10.57 -1.13
N GLY A 186 0.38 -9.79 -1.77
CA GLY A 186 0.64 -8.37 -2.05
C GLY A 186 1.02 -7.58 -0.81
N THR A 187 1.87 -6.57 -1.00
CA THR A 187 2.29 -5.64 0.06
C THR A 187 1.08 -4.92 0.65
N LYS A 188 0.85 -5.09 1.96
CA LYS A 188 -0.22 -4.37 2.65
C LYS A 188 0.23 -2.95 2.99
N VAL A 189 -0.54 -1.95 2.60
CA VAL A 189 -0.33 -0.55 2.99
C VAL A 189 -1.22 -0.23 4.18
N VAL A 190 -0.62 0.23 5.27
CA VAL A 190 -1.30 0.44 6.55
C VAL A 190 -1.14 1.84 7.07
N ALA A 191 -2.12 2.29 7.86
CA ALA A 191 -2.07 3.55 8.59
C ALA A 191 -0.89 3.61 9.58
N SER A 192 -0.71 4.77 10.21
CA SER A 192 0.33 5.04 11.21
C SER A 192 0.28 4.13 12.43
N ASP A 193 -0.84 3.45 12.71
CA ASP A 193 -0.96 2.42 13.76
C ASP A 193 -0.27 1.09 13.39
N GLY A 194 0.09 0.90 12.12
CA GLY A 194 0.70 -0.31 11.58
C GLY A 194 -0.23 -1.50 11.39
N LYS A 195 -1.55 -1.30 11.51
CA LYS A 195 -2.57 -2.35 11.53
C LYS A 195 -3.68 -2.09 10.53
N THR A 196 -4.23 -0.88 10.53
CA THR A 196 -5.41 -0.51 9.74
C THR A 196 -5.05 -0.50 8.27
N ASP A 197 -5.75 -1.31 7.47
CA ASP A 197 -5.55 -1.40 6.02
C ASP A 197 -6.13 -0.16 5.34
N LEU A 198 -5.32 0.57 4.58
CA LEU A 198 -5.79 1.78 3.90
C LEU A 198 -6.72 1.47 2.73
N SER A 199 -6.63 0.27 2.13
CA SER A 199 -7.53 -0.14 1.04
C SER A 199 -9.00 -0.29 1.48
N GLY A 200 -9.24 -0.32 2.80
CA GLY A 200 -10.57 -0.30 3.40
C GLY A 200 -11.26 1.06 3.34
N PHE A 201 -10.52 2.15 3.12
CA PHE A 201 -11.06 3.49 2.93
C PHE A 201 -11.27 3.76 1.44
N ALA A 202 -12.45 4.27 1.07
CA ALA A 202 -12.80 4.49 -0.33
C ALA A 202 -11.81 5.46 -1.00
N SER A 203 -11.55 6.60 -0.35
CA SER A 203 -10.68 7.65 -0.86
C SER A 203 -9.20 7.25 -0.96
N LEU A 204 -8.77 6.22 -0.22
CA LEU A 204 -7.37 5.80 -0.18
C LEU A 204 -7.08 4.53 -1.00
N ARG A 205 -8.08 3.91 -1.62
CA ARG A 205 -7.91 2.60 -2.28
C ARG A 205 -6.84 2.64 -3.37
N ASP A 206 -6.91 3.62 -4.26
CA ASP A 206 -5.98 3.75 -5.38
C ASP A 206 -4.61 4.27 -4.93
N ILE A 207 -4.59 5.17 -3.94
CA ILE A 207 -3.38 5.63 -3.26
C ILE A 207 -2.64 4.44 -2.62
N ALA A 208 -3.35 3.59 -1.86
CA ALA A 208 -2.80 2.39 -1.25
C ALA A 208 -2.30 1.38 -2.29
N GLY A 209 -3.04 1.19 -3.38
CA GLY A 209 -2.61 0.36 -4.51
C GLY A 209 -1.31 0.86 -5.16
N THR A 210 -1.16 2.18 -5.29
CA THR A 210 0.03 2.84 -5.85
C THR A 210 1.22 2.71 -4.90
N ILE A 211 1.04 3.04 -3.62
CA ILE A 211 2.07 2.89 -2.59
C ILE A 211 2.51 1.43 -2.49
N GLY A 212 1.60 0.47 -2.52
CA GLY A 212 1.91 -0.97 -2.41
C GLY A 212 2.79 -1.50 -3.55
N LYS A 213 2.74 -0.85 -4.73
CA LYS A 213 3.58 -1.18 -5.90
C LYS A 213 4.96 -0.51 -5.85
N ASN A 214 5.04 0.71 -5.34
CA ASN A 214 6.24 1.54 -5.47
C ASN A 214 7.08 1.63 -4.19
N ALA A 215 6.45 1.52 -3.02
CA ALA A 215 7.15 1.66 -1.75
C ALA A 215 7.75 0.33 -1.28
N LYS A 216 8.92 0.41 -0.66
CA LYS A 216 9.58 -0.76 -0.07
C LYS A 216 8.87 -1.15 1.23
N PRO A 217 8.24 -2.34 1.31
CA PRO A 217 7.66 -2.79 2.55
C PRO A 217 8.74 -3.04 3.59
N THR A 218 8.40 -2.76 4.84
CA THR A 218 9.30 -2.97 5.97
C THR A 218 8.67 -3.95 6.95
N GLY A 219 9.55 -4.57 7.74
CA GLY A 219 9.16 -5.66 8.60
C GLY A 219 8.70 -6.87 7.81
N GLY A 220 7.74 -7.58 8.37
CA GLY A 220 7.38 -8.91 7.94
C GLY A 220 8.32 -9.98 8.50
N MET A 221 7.73 -11.07 8.92
CA MET A 221 8.45 -12.28 9.31
C MET A 221 7.85 -13.40 8.49
N PRO A 222 8.65 -14.19 7.77
CA PRO A 222 8.16 -15.37 7.08
C PRO A 222 7.50 -16.30 8.10
N GLY A 223 6.42 -16.97 7.69
CA GLY A 223 5.91 -18.08 8.50
C GLY A 223 6.91 -19.21 8.55
N THR A 224 6.68 -20.17 9.43
CA THR A 224 7.37 -21.46 9.36
C THR A 224 6.44 -22.57 8.92
N GLY A 225 6.95 -23.55 8.21
CA GLY A 225 6.11 -24.57 7.60
C GLY A 225 6.87 -25.54 6.72
N VAL A 226 6.11 -26.29 5.91
CA VAL A 226 6.60 -27.16 4.84
C VAL A 226 6.09 -26.63 3.51
N ALA A 227 6.96 -26.55 2.51
CA ALA A 227 6.61 -26.12 1.16
C ALA A 227 7.31 -26.98 0.10
N VAL A 228 6.74 -26.97 -1.10
CA VAL A 228 7.38 -27.41 -2.35
C VAL A 228 8.12 -26.22 -2.94
N VAL A 229 9.37 -26.43 -3.36
CA VAL A 229 10.19 -25.46 -4.10
C VAL A 229 10.60 -26.04 -5.45
N ASP A 230 10.85 -25.18 -6.43
CA ASP A 230 11.44 -25.58 -7.71
C ASP A 230 12.98 -25.69 -7.63
N GLY A 231 13.63 -26.03 -8.74
CA GLY A 231 15.08 -26.18 -8.82
C GLY A 231 15.89 -24.90 -8.53
N SER A 232 15.26 -23.72 -8.49
CA SER A 232 15.89 -22.46 -8.07
C SER A 232 15.72 -22.15 -6.57
N GLY A 233 14.91 -22.96 -5.87
CA GLY A 233 14.53 -22.72 -4.48
C GLY A 233 13.33 -21.78 -4.32
N ALA A 234 12.66 -21.38 -5.40
CA ALA A 234 11.46 -20.56 -5.34
C ALA A 234 10.25 -21.39 -4.89
N GLY A 235 9.40 -20.79 -4.05
CA GLY A 235 8.23 -21.47 -3.48
C GLY A 235 7.14 -21.74 -4.50
N VAL A 236 6.83 -23.01 -4.75
CA VAL A 236 5.74 -23.45 -5.64
C VAL A 236 4.43 -23.58 -4.87
N LYS A 237 4.44 -24.24 -3.70
CA LYS A 237 3.23 -24.53 -2.93
C LYS A 237 3.53 -24.68 -1.44
N THR A 238 2.76 -24.00 -0.58
CA THR A 238 2.81 -24.25 0.87
C THR A 238 1.95 -25.47 1.23
N LEU A 239 2.53 -26.46 1.90
CA LEU A 239 1.88 -27.72 2.28
C LEU A 239 1.37 -27.69 3.73
N LYS A 240 2.14 -27.07 4.64
CA LYS A 240 1.79 -26.96 6.05
C LYS A 240 2.35 -25.66 6.61
N VAL A 241 1.58 -24.99 7.47
CA VAL A 241 2.05 -23.85 8.26
C VAL A 241 2.11 -24.27 9.73
N PHE A 242 3.28 -24.08 10.35
CA PHE A 242 3.49 -24.28 11.79
C PHE A 242 3.34 -22.98 12.55
N SER A 243 3.94 -21.90 12.06
CA SER A 243 3.74 -20.54 12.59
C SER A 243 3.36 -19.60 11.45
N LYS A 244 2.34 -18.78 11.68
CA LYS A 244 1.95 -17.76 10.70
C LYS A 244 3.02 -16.68 10.66
N GLY A 245 3.44 -16.33 9.46
CA GLY A 245 4.27 -15.16 9.24
C GLY A 245 3.50 -13.87 9.54
N ARG A 246 4.25 -12.79 9.75
CA ARG A 246 3.70 -11.44 9.68
C ARG A 246 3.98 -10.92 8.28
N PRO A 247 2.99 -10.43 7.52
CA PRO A 247 3.27 -9.80 6.23
C PRO A 247 4.14 -8.56 6.43
N ALA A 248 5.02 -8.30 5.46
CA ALA A 248 5.69 -7.01 5.39
C ALA A 248 4.64 -5.96 5.02
N VAL A 249 4.77 -4.76 5.59
CA VAL A 249 3.79 -3.69 5.39
C VAL A 249 4.50 -2.40 5.01
N VAL A 250 3.81 -1.54 4.26
CA VAL A 250 4.22 -0.14 4.11
C VAL A 250 3.38 0.66 5.10
N ARG A 251 4.03 1.23 6.12
CA ARG A 251 3.36 2.13 7.07
C ARG A 251 3.35 3.54 6.49
N THR A 252 2.20 4.20 6.52
CA THR A 252 2.02 5.60 6.11
C THR A 252 1.90 6.52 7.34
N THR A 253 1.82 7.82 7.09
CA THR A 253 1.55 8.85 8.11
C THR A 253 0.06 8.98 8.46
N ILE A 254 -0.84 8.35 7.69
CA ILE A 254 -2.30 8.48 7.85
C ILE A 254 -2.72 8.06 9.26
N ASP A 255 -3.51 8.90 9.93
CA ASP A 255 -4.16 8.57 11.19
C ASP A 255 -5.50 7.88 10.87
N ALA A 256 -5.65 6.61 11.26
CA ALA A 256 -6.84 5.82 10.93
C ALA A 256 -8.14 6.43 11.48
N GLY A 257 -8.09 7.05 12.66
CA GLY A 257 -9.26 7.66 13.30
C GLY A 257 -9.66 8.95 12.58
N LEU A 258 -8.69 9.82 12.30
CA LEU A 258 -8.94 11.06 11.55
C LEU A 258 -9.33 10.79 10.10
N GLN A 259 -8.75 9.77 9.46
CA GLN A 259 -9.16 9.33 8.13
C GLN A 259 -10.64 8.91 8.12
N ALA A 260 -11.07 8.11 9.10
CA ALA A 260 -12.48 7.74 9.21
C ALA A 260 -13.41 8.95 9.42
N VAL A 261 -12.96 9.98 10.14
CA VAL A 261 -13.68 11.26 10.27
C VAL A 261 -13.75 11.97 8.92
N ALA A 262 -12.64 12.03 8.19
CA ALA A 262 -12.55 12.67 6.87
C ALA A 262 -13.48 12.02 5.85
N GLU A 263 -13.51 10.68 5.78
CA GLU A 263 -14.45 9.93 4.91
C GLU A 263 -15.91 10.25 5.22
N ARG A 264 -16.27 10.37 6.50
CA ARG A 264 -17.64 10.77 6.88
C ARG A 264 -17.92 12.23 6.56
N ALA A 265 -16.91 13.09 6.65
CA ALA A 265 -17.05 14.54 6.49
C ALA A 265 -17.31 14.93 5.03
N VAL A 266 -16.61 14.32 4.08
CA VAL A 266 -16.84 14.55 2.63
C VAL A 266 -18.15 13.96 2.12
N ASN A 267 -18.81 13.13 2.93
CA ASN A 267 -20.13 12.55 2.68
C ASN A 267 -21.21 13.10 3.64
N ASP A 268 -20.97 14.26 4.27
CA ASP A 268 -21.95 14.89 5.17
C ASP A 268 -23.19 15.37 4.38
N ASP A 269 -24.40 15.06 4.87
CA ASP A 269 -25.67 15.41 4.24
C ASP A 269 -25.83 16.91 3.93
N HIS A 270 -25.16 17.79 4.70
CA HIS A 270 -25.17 19.24 4.45
C HIS A 270 -24.51 19.61 3.11
N LEU A 271 -23.67 18.74 2.55
CA LEU A 271 -23.04 18.92 1.24
C LEU A 271 -24.02 18.57 0.10
N GLN A 272 -25.16 17.92 0.40
CA GLN A 272 -26.18 17.55 -0.59
C GLN A 272 -25.60 16.72 -1.74
N GLN A 273 -24.74 15.75 -1.41
CA GLN A 273 -24.06 14.86 -2.37
C GLN A 273 -23.16 15.59 -3.39
N LYS A 274 -22.81 16.85 -3.13
CA LYS A 274 -21.85 17.58 -3.96
C LYS A 274 -20.44 17.00 -3.80
N PRO A 275 -19.65 16.93 -4.88
CA PRO A 275 -18.27 16.47 -4.81
C PRO A 275 -17.46 17.30 -3.82
N ALA A 276 -16.64 16.64 -3.02
CA ALA A 276 -15.82 17.29 -2.01
C ALA A 276 -14.46 16.63 -1.88
N GLY A 277 -13.46 17.40 -1.47
CA GLY A 277 -12.11 16.91 -1.17
C GLY A 277 -11.58 17.59 0.08
N THR A 278 -10.88 16.84 0.94
CA THR A 278 -10.23 17.38 2.13
C THR A 278 -8.90 16.70 2.43
N VAL A 279 -7.96 17.50 2.92
CA VAL A 279 -6.66 17.04 3.41
C VAL A 279 -6.42 17.61 4.80
N ALA A 280 -5.93 16.78 5.71
CA ALA A 280 -5.43 17.20 7.01
C ALA A 280 -3.95 16.86 7.19
N LEU A 281 -3.18 17.81 7.71
CA LEU A 281 -1.75 17.70 7.96
C LEU A 281 -1.44 17.90 9.45
N ASP A 282 -0.41 17.22 9.96
CA ASP A 282 0.28 17.71 11.15
C ASP A 282 1.19 18.87 10.71
N TRP A 283 0.81 20.08 11.12
CA TRP A 283 1.50 21.30 10.70
C TRP A 283 2.95 21.38 11.19
N ARG A 284 3.38 20.51 12.11
CA ARG A 284 4.74 20.51 12.68
C ARG A 284 5.77 19.80 11.82
N ASN A 285 5.34 18.90 10.96
CA ASN A 285 6.24 17.97 10.25
C ASN A 285 5.75 17.64 8.83
N GLY A 286 4.64 18.23 8.36
CA GLY A 286 4.10 17.96 7.02
C GLY A 286 3.50 16.56 6.86
N HIS A 287 3.36 15.77 7.92
CA HIS A 287 2.73 14.46 7.80
C HIS A 287 1.27 14.60 7.37
N ILE A 288 0.92 13.92 6.28
CA ILE A 288 -0.46 13.82 5.83
C ILE A 288 -1.19 12.84 6.75
N LEU A 289 -2.15 13.35 7.51
CA LEU A 289 -2.91 12.58 8.48
C LEU A 289 -4.21 12.01 7.91
N ALA A 290 -4.83 12.71 6.95
CA ALA A 290 -6.01 12.23 6.25
C ALA A 290 -6.10 12.84 4.85
N ILE A 291 -6.59 12.04 3.89
CA ILE A 291 -6.98 12.45 2.53
C ILE A 291 -8.32 11.80 2.26
N ALA A 292 -9.38 12.58 2.07
CA ALA A 292 -10.70 12.04 1.72
C ALA A 292 -11.35 12.85 0.60
N HIS A 293 -12.11 12.16 -0.26
CA HIS A 293 -12.88 12.78 -1.30
C HIS A 293 -14.21 12.04 -1.55
N SER A 294 -15.13 12.72 -2.23
CA SER A 294 -16.41 12.18 -2.70
C SER A 294 -16.72 12.73 -4.10
N GLY A 295 -17.67 12.09 -4.79
CA GLY A 295 -18.00 12.42 -6.18
C GLY A 295 -17.22 11.58 -7.20
N ASP A 296 -17.63 11.68 -8.46
CA ASP A 296 -17.14 10.82 -9.56
C ASP A 296 -15.91 11.40 -10.27
N ASP A 297 -15.56 12.67 -9.99
CA ASP A 297 -14.49 13.43 -10.67
C ASP A 297 -13.06 13.04 -10.23
N GLY A 298 -12.91 11.94 -9.47
CA GLY A 298 -11.64 11.45 -8.97
C GLY A 298 -11.20 12.12 -7.67
N ASP A 299 -9.89 12.10 -7.39
CA ASP A 299 -9.33 12.58 -6.13
C ASP A 299 -9.25 14.12 -6.10
N ILE A 300 -10.35 14.75 -5.70
CA ILE A 300 -10.45 16.21 -5.52
C ILE A 300 -9.47 16.71 -4.45
N ALA A 301 -9.11 15.89 -3.46
CA ALA A 301 -8.33 16.31 -2.32
C ALA A 301 -6.86 16.65 -2.69
N ILE A 302 -6.26 15.89 -3.61
CA ILE A 302 -4.86 16.11 -4.02
C ILE A 302 -4.69 16.39 -5.52
N ASN A 303 -5.71 16.14 -6.35
CA ASN A 303 -5.66 16.38 -7.80
C ASN A 303 -6.75 17.36 -8.30
N GLY A 304 -7.73 17.72 -7.46
CA GLY A 304 -8.78 18.69 -7.76
C GLY A 304 -8.27 20.12 -7.81
N ILE A 305 -7.71 20.50 -8.95
CA ILE A 305 -7.16 21.84 -9.18
C ILE A 305 -8.30 22.80 -9.55
N LYS A 306 -8.55 23.78 -8.67
CA LYS A 306 -9.62 24.78 -8.83
C LYS A 306 -9.16 26.17 -8.39
N SER A 307 -9.91 27.20 -8.74
CA SER A 307 -9.69 28.55 -8.21
C SER A 307 -9.87 28.56 -6.67
N PRO A 308 -8.84 28.90 -5.87
CA PRO A 308 -8.90 28.83 -4.40
C PRO A 308 -9.83 29.88 -3.76
N GLY A 309 -10.25 30.87 -4.53
CA GLY A 309 -11.01 32.02 -4.04
C GLY A 309 -10.31 32.73 -2.89
N SER A 310 -11.09 33.34 -2.00
CA SER A 310 -10.55 34.18 -0.92
C SER A 310 -9.62 33.46 0.09
N THR A 311 -9.40 32.15 0.01
CA THR A 311 -8.31 31.49 0.75
C THR A 311 -6.93 32.00 0.32
N MET A 312 -6.79 32.40 -0.95
CA MET A 312 -5.57 32.99 -1.54
C MET A 312 -5.12 34.27 -0.85
N LYS A 313 -6.04 35.01 -0.20
CA LYS A 313 -5.74 36.24 0.54
C LYS A 313 -4.74 36.03 1.68
N ILE A 314 -4.50 34.78 2.11
CA ILE A 314 -3.40 34.45 3.03
C ILE A 314 -2.06 34.80 2.40
N ILE A 315 -1.78 34.28 1.19
CA ILE A 315 -0.53 34.53 0.46
C ILE A 315 -0.47 35.99 0.02
N THR A 316 -1.58 36.57 -0.47
CA THR A 316 -1.63 37.99 -0.82
C THR A 316 -1.28 38.89 0.38
N SER A 317 -1.80 38.58 1.57
CA SER A 317 -1.47 39.34 2.79
C SER A 317 0.00 39.20 3.15
N ALA A 318 0.57 37.99 3.04
CA ALA A 318 1.99 37.75 3.28
C ALA A 318 2.86 38.60 2.34
N ALA A 319 2.55 38.61 1.04
CA ALA A 319 3.25 39.43 0.05
C ALA A 319 3.14 40.94 0.37
N LEU A 320 1.96 41.42 0.77
CA LEU A 320 1.77 42.82 1.18
C LEU A 320 2.61 43.18 2.43
N PHE A 321 2.76 42.25 3.38
CA PHE A 321 3.60 42.46 4.56
C PHE A 321 5.09 42.49 4.19
N ASP A 322 5.54 41.51 3.42
CA ASP A 322 6.96 41.27 3.15
C ASP A 322 7.53 42.21 2.09
N LYS A 323 6.74 42.55 1.06
CA LYS A 323 7.20 43.35 -0.08
C LYS A 323 6.86 44.82 0.04
N ALA A 324 5.75 45.15 0.71
CA ALA A 324 5.25 46.53 0.81
C ALA A 324 5.27 47.09 2.23
N GLY A 325 5.65 46.29 3.24
CA GLY A 325 5.77 46.74 4.63
C GLY A 325 4.42 47.05 5.29
N LEU A 326 3.31 46.58 4.73
CA LEU A 326 1.99 46.71 5.35
C LEU A 326 1.93 45.87 6.63
N ASN A 327 0.93 46.15 7.45
CA ASN A 327 0.63 45.38 8.66
C ASN A 327 -0.88 45.31 8.87
N PRO A 328 -1.38 44.53 9.86
CA PRO A 328 -2.82 44.35 10.07
C PRO A 328 -3.61 45.65 10.29
N SER A 329 -2.97 46.72 10.80
CA SER A 329 -3.60 48.02 11.04
C SER A 329 -3.53 48.98 9.84
N SER A 330 -2.80 48.63 8.78
CA SER A 330 -2.70 49.44 7.56
C SER A 330 -4.10 49.73 6.99
N PRO A 331 -4.38 50.96 6.52
CA PRO A 331 -5.65 51.29 5.88
C PRO A 331 -5.89 50.43 4.64
N ALA A 332 -7.04 49.77 4.61
CA ALA A 332 -7.50 48.91 3.51
C ALA A 332 -8.99 49.14 3.29
N SER A 333 -9.34 50.32 2.79
CA SER A 333 -10.72 50.69 2.45
C SER A 333 -11.44 49.59 1.67
N CYS A 334 -12.60 49.17 2.17
CA CYS A 334 -13.49 48.20 1.53
C CYS A 334 -14.65 48.96 0.88
N GLN A 335 -14.70 48.93 -0.44
CA GLN A 335 -15.70 49.64 -1.26
C GLN A 335 -16.68 48.64 -1.88
N ASP A 336 -17.83 49.11 -2.36
CA ASP A 336 -18.80 48.28 -3.09
C ASP A 336 -18.21 47.71 -4.38
N GLU A 337 -17.40 48.52 -5.04
CA GLU A 337 -16.82 48.23 -6.35
C GLU A 337 -15.36 48.67 -6.39
N GLN A 338 -14.53 47.93 -7.11
CA GLN A 338 -13.17 48.31 -7.43
C GLN A 338 -12.89 48.05 -8.90
N MET A 339 -12.48 49.09 -9.62
CA MET A 339 -12.00 48.97 -10.99
C MET A 339 -10.52 48.58 -11.01
N ALA A 340 -10.17 47.64 -11.87
CA ALA A 340 -8.79 47.29 -12.18
C ALA A 340 -8.67 46.86 -13.65
N ASN A 341 -7.78 47.52 -14.41
CA ASN A 341 -7.55 47.24 -15.83
C ASN A 341 -8.86 47.15 -16.65
N SER A 342 -9.77 48.11 -16.44
CA SER A 342 -11.10 48.20 -17.08
C SER A 342 -12.09 47.06 -16.74
N GLN A 343 -11.77 46.21 -15.77
CA GLN A 343 -12.69 45.24 -15.18
C GLN A 343 -13.21 45.75 -13.84
N SER A 344 -14.51 45.56 -13.61
CA SER A 344 -15.14 45.81 -12.32
C SER A 344 -15.12 44.57 -11.44
N PHE A 345 -14.85 44.77 -10.15
CA PHE A 345 -14.86 43.74 -9.13
C PHE A 345 -15.75 44.13 -7.97
N HIS A 346 -16.48 43.14 -7.45
CA HIS A 346 -17.40 43.29 -6.33
C HIS A 346 -17.05 42.34 -5.18
N ASN A 347 -17.64 42.60 -4.02
CA ASN A 347 -17.57 41.68 -2.89
C ASN A 347 -18.68 40.62 -2.96
N ASP A 348 -18.48 39.50 -2.27
CA ASP A 348 -19.53 38.51 -2.02
C ASP A 348 -20.76 39.18 -1.37
N SER A 349 -21.93 38.61 -1.64
CA SER A 349 -23.20 39.10 -1.08
C SER A 349 -23.15 39.20 0.45
N GLY A 350 -23.52 40.37 0.99
CA GLY A 350 -23.56 40.64 2.44
C GLY A 350 -22.33 41.34 3.02
N VAL A 351 -21.24 41.49 2.27
CA VAL A 351 -20.10 42.34 2.68
C VAL A 351 -20.50 43.81 2.53
N ARG A 352 -20.51 44.54 3.65
CA ARG A 352 -20.82 45.98 3.66
C ARG A 352 -19.58 46.82 3.40
N PRO A 353 -19.68 47.91 2.61
CA PRO A 353 -18.61 48.90 2.49
C PRO A 353 -18.17 49.43 3.84
N ASN A 354 -16.87 49.60 3.97
CA ASN A 354 -16.24 50.26 5.09
C ASN A 354 -14.99 50.99 4.60
N PRO A 355 -15.10 52.28 4.24
CA PRO A 355 -13.97 53.09 3.81
C PRO A 355 -12.86 53.22 4.86
N GLY A 356 -13.21 53.12 6.15
CA GLY A 356 -12.28 53.16 7.28
C GLY A 356 -11.69 51.79 7.66
N SER A 357 -11.92 50.75 6.86
CA SER A 357 -11.43 49.40 7.14
C SER A 357 -9.90 49.34 7.17
N SER A 358 -9.37 48.59 8.13
CA SER A 358 -7.98 48.12 8.16
C SER A 358 -7.82 46.82 7.35
N LEU A 359 -6.57 46.44 7.05
CA LEU A 359 -6.28 45.17 6.37
C LEU A 359 -6.76 43.96 7.17
N ALA A 360 -6.66 44.00 8.51
CA ALA A 360 -7.23 42.96 9.37
C ALA A 360 -8.75 42.84 9.24
N GLN A 361 -9.46 43.98 9.22
CA GLN A 361 -10.92 43.99 9.05
C GLN A 361 -11.32 43.52 7.65
N ALA A 362 -10.64 43.99 6.60
CA ALA A 362 -10.88 43.58 5.22
C ALA A 362 -10.68 42.06 5.05
N PHE A 363 -9.64 41.49 5.66
CA PHE A 363 -9.41 40.04 5.67
C PHE A 363 -10.49 39.28 6.46
N THR A 364 -10.91 39.82 7.61
CA THR A 364 -11.92 39.23 8.51
C THR A 364 -13.28 39.09 7.82
N VAL A 365 -13.72 40.11 7.07
CA VAL A 365 -14.97 40.10 6.29
C VAL A 365 -14.78 39.62 4.86
N SER A 366 -13.57 39.21 4.49
CA SER A 366 -13.22 38.72 3.16
C SER A 366 -13.49 39.73 2.02
N CYS A 367 -13.26 41.03 2.24
CA CYS A 367 -13.45 42.07 1.23
C CYS A 367 -12.56 41.83 -0.01
N ASN A 368 -13.13 41.74 -1.20
CA ASN A 368 -12.41 41.56 -2.46
C ASN A 368 -11.82 42.89 -2.92
N THR A 369 -12.61 43.96 -2.88
CA THR A 369 -12.23 45.28 -3.42
C THR A 369 -10.99 45.84 -2.75
N SER A 370 -10.84 45.66 -1.43
CA SER A 370 -9.62 46.04 -0.70
C SER A 370 -8.38 45.30 -1.20
N PHE A 371 -8.46 43.98 -1.36
CA PHE A 371 -7.32 43.14 -1.75
C PHE A 371 -6.90 43.38 -3.19
N ILE A 372 -7.85 43.63 -4.09
CA ILE A 372 -7.55 44.01 -5.48
C ILE A 372 -6.86 45.36 -5.51
N LYS A 373 -7.44 46.36 -4.84
CA LYS A 373 -6.88 47.73 -4.79
C LYS A 373 -5.46 47.75 -4.21
N ASP A 374 -5.25 47.11 -3.07
CA ASP A 374 -3.96 47.11 -2.39
C ASP A 374 -2.95 46.22 -3.14
N GLY A 375 -3.38 45.07 -3.67
CA GLY A 375 -2.57 44.20 -4.51
C GLY A 375 -1.99 44.94 -5.72
N PHE A 376 -2.82 45.63 -6.50
CA PHE A 376 -2.31 46.45 -7.62
C PHE A 376 -1.39 47.56 -7.17
N ARG A 377 -1.82 48.33 -6.18
CA ARG A 377 -1.07 49.52 -5.76
C ARG A 377 0.33 49.15 -5.30
N TYR A 378 0.46 48.09 -4.50
CA TYR A 378 1.69 47.79 -3.80
C TYR A 378 2.50 46.63 -4.41
N LEU A 379 1.84 45.67 -5.07
CA LEU A 379 2.51 44.50 -5.65
C LEU A 379 2.61 44.58 -7.18
N VAL A 380 2.07 45.62 -7.82
CA VAL A 380 2.21 45.81 -9.28
C VAL A 380 2.76 47.19 -9.60
N GLN A 381 2.08 48.26 -9.19
CA GLN A 381 2.47 49.63 -9.51
C GLN A 381 3.66 50.11 -8.68
N GLY A 382 3.64 49.83 -7.37
CA GLY A 382 4.70 50.18 -6.42
C GLY A 382 5.66 49.04 -6.11
N GLY A 383 5.57 47.91 -6.84
CA GLY A 383 6.31 46.69 -6.55
C GLY A 383 6.69 45.91 -7.81
N ASP A 384 6.92 44.62 -7.64
CA ASP A 384 7.22 43.66 -8.71
C ASP A 384 5.97 42.82 -8.98
N ALA A 385 5.49 42.80 -10.23
CA ALA A 385 4.31 42.05 -10.65
C ALA A 385 4.37 40.55 -10.32
N SER A 386 5.57 39.99 -10.23
CA SER A 386 5.81 38.59 -9.83
C SER A 386 5.73 38.36 -8.31
N ALA A 387 5.62 39.40 -7.49
CA ALA A 387 5.70 39.32 -6.02
C ALA A 387 4.72 38.32 -5.39
N LEU A 388 3.52 38.16 -5.97
CA LEU A 388 2.55 37.17 -5.49
C LEU A 388 3.00 35.73 -5.77
N HIS A 389 3.51 35.48 -6.97
CA HIS A 389 4.09 34.19 -7.37
C HIS A 389 5.31 33.88 -6.49
N ASP A 390 6.22 34.83 -6.38
CA ASP A 390 7.45 34.71 -5.59
C ASP A 390 7.17 34.42 -4.12
N GLU A 391 6.16 35.06 -3.52
CA GLU A 391 5.78 34.77 -2.15
C GLU A 391 5.27 33.32 -2.00
N ALA A 392 4.43 32.86 -2.94
CA ALA A 392 3.92 31.50 -2.93
C ALA A 392 5.04 30.45 -3.07
N VAL A 393 5.96 30.64 -4.03
CA VAL A 393 7.10 29.73 -4.23
C VAL A 393 8.06 29.79 -3.05
N ASN A 394 8.54 30.99 -2.73
CA ASN A 394 9.67 31.14 -1.83
C ASN A 394 9.29 30.88 -0.37
N VAL A 395 8.04 31.14 0.04
CA VAL A 395 7.61 31.07 1.45
C VAL A 395 6.64 29.92 1.72
N PHE A 396 5.70 29.70 0.82
CA PHE A 396 4.65 28.68 1.00
C PHE A 396 4.96 27.37 0.27
N GLY A 397 6.15 27.24 -0.33
CA GLY A 397 6.61 26.02 -0.99
C GLY A 397 5.72 25.61 -2.16
N MET A 398 5.14 26.58 -2.87
CA MET A 398 4.44 26.31 -4.13
C MET A 398 5.43 25.77 -5.16
N GLY A 399 5.20 24.57 -5.66
CA GLY A 399 6.06 23.93 -6.65
C GLY A 399 5.76 22.44 -6.80
N SER A 400 6.59 21.77 -7.59
CA SER A 400 6.47 20.34 -7.87
C SER A 400 7.22 19.51 -6.82
N TRP A 401 6.50 18.98 -5.85
CA TRP A 401 7.05 18.10 -4.82
C TRP A 401 6.29 16.79 -4.70
N SER A 402 6.96 15.72 -4.26
CA SER A 402 6.34 14.38 -4.14
C SER A 402 5.87 14.10 -2.73
N ILE A 403 4.60 13.70 -2.54
CA ILE A 403 4.13 13.24 -1.22
C ILE A 403 4.63 11.84 -0.86
N GLY A 404 5.07 11.05 -1.82
CA GLY A 404 5.62 9.71 -1.58
C GLY A 404 4.93 8.54 -2.24
N GLY A 405 5.63 7.41 -2.26
CA GLY A 405 5.08 6.12 -2.70
C GLY A 405 4.57 6.10 -4.15
N GLY A 406 5.08 7.00 -4.98
CA GLY A 406 4.66 7.17 -6.37
C GLY A 406 3.24 7.73 -6.54
N VAL A 407 2.65 8.29 -5.48
CA VAL A 407 1.34 8.96 -5.57
C VAL A 407 1.51 10.27 -6.31
N ALA A 408 0.77 10.44 -7.40
CA ALA A 408 0.76 11.66 -8.19
C ALA A 408 -0.15 12.72 -7.53
N THR A 409 0.31 13.96 -7.57
CA THR A 409 -0.41 15.15 -7.11
C THR A 409 -0.39 16.21 -8.20
N THR A 410 -1.45 17.00 -8.29
CA THR A 410 -1.48 18.15 -9.20
C THR A 410 -0.87 19.37 -8.50
N ASP A 411 0.09 20.01 -9.16
CA ASP A 411 0.77 21.19 -8.62
C ASP A 411 -0.13 22.43 -8.68
N PRO A 412 -0.15 23.26 -7.61
CA PRO A 412 -0.80 24.57 -7.63
C PRO A 412 -0.11 25.52 -8.61
N SER A 413 -0.82 26.54 -9.09
CA SER A 413 -0.26 27.57 -9.97
C SER A 413 -0.70 28.97 -9.56
N ILE A 414 0.29 29.87 -9.44
CA ILE A 414 0.07 31.31 -9.39
C ILE A 414 0.98 31.91 -10.47
N PRO A 415 0.47 32.24 -11.65
CA PRO A 415 1.30 32.78 -12.73
C PRO A 415 1.98 34.12 -12.37
N PRO A 416 3.28 34.30 -12.67
CA PRO A 416 4.01 35.56 -12.40
C PRO A 416 3.66 36.68 -13.40
N ASP A 417 3.37 36.34 -14.66
CA ASP A 417 3.34 37.30 -15.79
C ASP A 417 1.94 37.51 -16.41
N VAL A 418 0.88 37.41 -15.60
CA VAL A 418 -0.48 37.68 -16.10
C VAL A 418 -0.71 39.16 -16.35
N GLN A 419 -1.41 39.47 -17.44
CA GLN A 419 -1.72 40.84 -17.87
C GLN A 419 -3.22 41.14 -17.68
N GLY A 420 -3.56 42.42 -17.55
CA GLY A 420 -4.96 42.88 -17.57
C GLY A 420 -5.76 42.47 -16.31
N GLY A 421 -7.02 42.10 -16.51
CA GLY A 421 -7.96 41.75 -15.43
C GLY A 421 -7.60 40.47 -14.67
N ASP A 422 -6.90 39.53 -15.32
CA ASP A 422 -6.49 38.28 -14.66
C ASP A 422 -5.52 38.53 -13.50
N GLN A 423 -4.61 39.50 -13.64
CA GLN A 423 -3.68 39.89 -12.57
C GLN A 423 -4.42 40.38 -11.31
N ALA A 424 -5.50 41.13 -11.50
CA ALA A 424 -6.36 41.62 -10.43
C ALA A 424 -6.98 40.48 -9.63
N ALA A 425 -7.57 39.55 -10.37
CA ALA A 425 -8.34 38.44 -9.84
C ALA A 425 -7.45 37.51 -8.99
N GLN A 426 -6.15 37.39 -9.33
CA GLN A 426 -5.22 36.54 -8.58
C GLN A 426 -5.12 36.92 -7.11
N PHE A 427 -5.17 38.22 -6.78
CA PHE A 427 -5.07 38.72 -5.40
C PHE A 427 -6.20 38.22 -4.49
N ILE A 428 -7.31 37.78 -5.09
CA ILE A 428 -8.48 37.21 -4.39
C ILE A 428 -8.70 35.73 -4.71
N GLY A 429 -7.76 35.07 -5.39
CA GLY A 429 -7.83 33.64 -5.70
C GLY A 429 -8.69 33.28 -6.90
N GLN A 430 -8.86 34.21 -7.84
CA GLN A 430 -9.59 34.03 -9.10
C GLN A 430 -8.68 34.36 -10.31
N GLY A 431 -9.18 34.18 -11.53
CA GLY A 431 -8.40 34.38 -12.76
C GLY A 431 -7.66 33.09 -13.13
N LYS A 432 -6.32 33.14 -13.20
CA LYS A 432 -5.48 32.00 -13.61
C LYS A 432 -4.86 31.22 -12.44
N VAL A 433 -5.11 31.65 -11.21
CA VAL A 433 -4.57 30.98 -10.02
C VAL A 433 -5.37 29.72 -9.70
N THR A 434 -4.66 28.65 -9.39
CA THR A 434 -5.27 27.36 -9.10
C THR A 434 -4.58 26.67 -7.94
N ALA A 435 -5.35 25.89 -7.18
CA ALA A 435 -4.88 25.18 -6.00
C ALA A 435 -5.66 23.89 -5.77
N THR A 436 -5.07 23.00 -4.97
CA THR A 436 -5.71 21.81 -4.42
C THR A 436 -5.97 22.00 -2.92
N PRO A 437 -6.88 21.23 -2.31
CA PRO A 437 -7.02 21.15 -0.85
C PRO A 437 -5.70 20.81 -0.15
N LEU A 438 -4.89 19.91 -0.72
CA LEU A 438 -3.54 19.62 -0.23
C LEU A 438 -2.68 20.89 -0.10
N PHE A 439 -2.60 21.72 -1.15
CA PHE A 439 -1.81 22.95 -1.11
C PHE A 439 -2.38 23.96 -0.10
N MET A 440 -3.70 24.16 -0.06
CA MET A 440 -4.32 25.09 0.89
C MET A 440 -4.20 24.63 2.36
N ALA A 441 -4.15 23.32 2.63
CA ALA A 441 -3.84 22.79 3.96
C ALA A 441 -2.38 23.07 4.35
N SER A 442 -1.46 23.00 3.38
CA SER A 442 -0.04 23.35 3.56
C SER A 442 0.17 24.85 3.81
N VAL A 443 -0.60 25.72 3.14
CA VAL A 443 -0.60 27.17 3.41
C VAL A 443 -1.00 27.46 4.86
N ALA A 444 -2.07 26.83 5.36
CA ALA A 444 -2.46 26.97 6.76
C ALA A 444 -1.44 26.36 7.74
N ALA A 445 -0.81 25.23 7.37
CA ALA A 445 0.30 24.65 8.15
C ALA A 445 1.46 25.64 8.27
N THR A 446 1.86 26.28 7.16
CA THR A 446 2.96 27.23 7.09
C THR A 446 2.73 28.43 8.01
N VAL A 447 1.51 28.99 8.01
CA VAL A 447 1.12 30.07 8.93
C VAL A 447 1.16 29.61 10.38
N ARG A 448 0.63 28.40 10.67
CA ARG A 448 0.56 27.89 12.04
C ARG A 448 1.92 27.54 12.61
N GLY A 449 2.77 26.88 11.83
CA GLY A 449 4.12 26.44 12.18
C GLY A 449 5.15 27.55 12.12
N ALA A 450 4.83 28.68 11.48
CA ALA A 450 5.80 29.73 11.14
C ALA A 450 6.98 29.17 10.32
N GLY A 451 6.69 28.23 9.42
CA GLY A 451 7.65 27.54 8.56
C GLY A 451 6.94 26.55 7.65
N PHE A 452 7.42 26.41 6.43
CA PHE A 452 6.89 25.44 5.48
C PHE A 452 7.48 24.05 5.77
N GLU A 453 6.59 23.05 5.81
CA GLU A 453 6.93 21.63 5.91
C GLU A 453 6.23 20.91 4.75
N GLN A 454 6.99 20.34 3.82
CA GLN A 454 6.40 19.67 2.65
C GLN A 454 5.47 18.54 3.08
N PRO A 455 4.24 18.45 2.55
CA PRO A 455 3.37 17.31 2.80
C PRO A 455 3.98 15.96 2.38
N VAL A 456 3.98 14.97 3.27
CA VAL A 456 4.45 13.60 2.99
C VAL A 456 3.49 12.54 3.56
N ILE A 457 3.31 11.44 2.82
CA ILE A 457 2.46 10.31 3.19
C ILE A 457 3.26 9.12 3.73
N LEU A 458 4.58 9.08 3.50
CA LEU A 458 5.46 8.05 4.03
C LEU A 458 6.39 8.63 5.10
N PRO A 459 6.52 7.97 6.27
CA PRO A 459 7.42 8.43 7.32
C PRO A 459 8.88 8.38 6.85
N GLY A 460 9.65 9.42 7.18
CA GLY A 460 11.07 9.51 6.85
C GLY A 460 11.37 9.80 5.37
N GLN A 461 10.35 10.17 4.60
CA GLN A 461 10.53 10.66 3.24
C GLN A 461 11.29 11.98 3.23
N HIS A 462 12.12 12.19 2.21
CA HIS A 462 12.76 13.48 1.95
C HIS A 462 11.69 14.56 1.74
N GLN A 463 11.85 15.67 2.46
CA GLN A 463 11.02 16.85 2.36
C GLN A 463 11.87 18.00 1.82
N GLU A 464 11.44 18.57 0.71
CA GLU A 464 11.94 19.81 0.17
C GLU A 464 11.61 20.97 1.12
N THR A 465 12.52 21.95 1.17
CA THR A 465 12.34 23.17 1.95
C THR A 465 11.93 24.32 1.04
N ALA A 466 11.12 25.25 1.56
CA ALA A 466 10.88 26.50 0.87
C ALA A 466 12.19 27.34 0.80
N PRO A 467 12.48 28.03 -0.31
CA PRO A 467 13.69 28.85 -0.47
C PRO A 467 13.92 29.89 0.64
N ARG A 468 12.84 30.41 1.24
CA ARG A 468 12.87 31.41 2.31
C ARG A 468 11.83 31.08 3.38
N PRO A 469 12.20 31.05 4.67
CA PRO A 469 11.22 30.86 5.73
C PRO A 469 10.28 32.06 5.84
N ILE A 470 9.02 31.81 6.22
CA ILE A 470 8.10 32.88 6.62
C ILE A 470 8.66 33.59 7.86
N SER A 471 8.61 34.93 7.86
CA SER A 471 9.08 35.68 9.03
C SER A 471 8.13 35.49 10.22
N ALA A 472 8.67 35.48 11.45
CA ALA A 472 7.84 35.39 12.66
C ALA A 472 6.80 36.53 12.75
N ARG A 473 7.13 37.71 12.21
CA ARG A 473 6.22 38.85 12.12
C ARG A 473 5.04 38.54 11.19
N THR A 474 5.33 38.10 9.97
CA THR A 474 4.35 37.77 8.93
C THR A 474 3.43 36.64 9.41
N ALA A 475 4.01 35.57 9.98
CA ALA A 475 3.26 34.49 10.59
C ALA A 475 2.35 34.99 11.73
N GLY A 476 2.87 35.81 12.65
CA GLY A 476 2.07 36.37 13.76
C GLY A 476 0.90 37.24 13.30
N TYR A 477 1.09 38.06 12.26
CA TYR A 477 0.03 38.86 11.64
C TYR A 477 -1.05 37.99 11.01
N LEU A 478 -0.66 37.01 10.20
CA LEU A 478 -1.60 36.08 9.57
C LEU A 478 -2.34 35.25 10.63
N GLN A 479 -1.65 34.75 11.66
CA GLN A 479 -2.28 34.01 12.74
C GLN A 479 -3.34 34.82 13.50
N SER A 480 -3.07 36.11 13.72
CA SER A 480 -4.04 37.02 14.33
C SER A 480 -5.26 37.24 13.43
N MET A 481 -5.04 37.49 12.13
CA MET A 481 -6.11 37.74 11.18
C MET A 481 -6.96 36.48 10.90
N MET A 482 -6.32 35.32 10.75
CA MET A 482 -7.01 34.03 10.60
C MET A 482 -7.83 33.67 11.83
N ARG A 483 -7.36 34.02 13.04
CA ARG A 483 -8.15 33.86 14.27
C ARG A 483 -9.42 34.72 14.21
N ASN A 484 -9.31 35.99 13.82
CA ASN A 484 -10.48 36.88 13.71
C ASN A 484 -11.53 36.32 12.75
N VAL A 485 -11.10 35.74 11.61
CA VAL A 485 -12.01 35.06 10.68
C VAL A 485 -12.75 33.90 11.35
N ALA A 486 -12.04 33.08 12.13
CA ALA A 486 -12.60 31.92 12.81
C ALA A 486 -13.52 32.27 13.98
N THR A 487 -13.27 33.38 14.70
CA THR A 487 -14.01 33.72 15.93
C THR A 487 -15.14 34.70 15.71
N SER A 488 -15.00 35.64 14.77
CA SER A 488 -15.94 36.75 14.58
C SER A 488 -16.16 37.13 13.12
N GLY A 489 -15.45 36.51 12.18
CA GLY A 489 -15.56 36.78 10.76
C GLY A 489 -16.31 35.70 10.00
N THR A 490 -15.96 35.52 8.73
CA THR A 490 -16.70 34.67 7.80
C THR A 490 -16.76 33.18 8.18
N ALA A 491 -15.82 32.67 8.99
CA ALA A 491 -15.85 31.27 9.44
C ALA A 491 -16.51 31.09 10.82
N ALA A 492 -16.84 32.17 11.53
CA ALA A 492 -17.42 32.13 12.87
C ALA A 492 -18.71 31.28 13.01
N PRO A 493 -19.64 31.26 12.03
CA PRO A 493 -20.82 30.40 12.12
C PRO A 493 -20.53 28.91 12.31
N ARG A 494 -19.37 28.42 11.88
CA ARG A 494 -18.96 27.01 12.05
C ARG A 494 -17.81 26.81 13.01
N LEU A 495 -16.90 27.77 13.12
CA LEU A 495 -15.67 27.59 13.92
C LEU A 495 -15.67 28.41 15.21
N GLY A 496 -16.68 29.25 15.42
CA GLY A 496 -16.86 30.02 16.66
C GLY A 496 -16.87 29.10 17.89
N GLY A 497 -16.23 29.58 18.96
CA GLY A 497 -16.09 28.84 20.22
C GLY A 497 -14.99 27.78 20.24
N LEU A 498 -14.36 27.45 19.10
CA LEU A 498 -13.22 26.54 19.08
C LEU A 498 -11.93 27.25 19.51
N VAL A 499 -11.18 26.63 20.42
CA VAL A 499 -9.96 27.21 20.99
C VAL A 499 -8.78 27.06 20.03
N GLY A 500 -8.02 28.14 19.85
CA GLY A 500 -6.77 28.11 19.10
C GLY A 500 -6.94 27.91 17.58
N VAL A 501 -8.14 28.14 17.06
CA VAL A 501 -8.44 28.02 15.63
C VAL A 501 -8.12 29.30 14.89
N GLY A 502 -7.51 29.17 13.71
CA GLY A 502 -7.45 30.20 12.69
C GLY A 502 -7.96 29.63 11.37
N ALA A 503 -8.61 30.45 10.55
CA ALA A 503 -9.20 30.02 9.29
C ALA A 503 -9.23 31.12 8.23
N LYS A 504 -9.49 30.71 6.98
CA LYS A 504 -9.91 31.59 5.91
C LYS A 504 -10.92 30.88 5.02
N THR A 505 -12.10 31.49 4.83
CA THR A 505 -13.10 31.04 3.85
C THR A 505 -12.70 31.48 2.44
N GLY A 506 -13.10 30.71 1.45
CA GLY A 506 -13.06 31.08 0.04
C GLY A 506 -14.36 30.73 -0.66
N THR A 507 -14.70 31.57 -1.64
CA THR A 507 -15.77 31.38 -2.60
C THR A 507 -15.14 31.66 -3.97
N ALA A 508 -15.32 30.76 -4.92
CA ALA A 508 -14.85 30.96 -6.29
C ALA A 508 -15.97 30.60 -7.26
N GLU A 509 -16.28 31.52 -8.17
CA GLU A 509 -17.26 31.30 -9.24
C GLU A 509 -16.57 30.59 -10.40
N GLU A 510 -17.15 29.49 -10.87
CA GLU A 510 -16.63 28.71 -11.98
C GLU A 510 -17.79 28.25 -12.86
N GLY A 511 -17.83 28.74 -14.10
CA GLY A 511 -18.93 28.47 -15.01
C GLY A 511 -20.28 28.91 -14.44
N ASP A 512 -21.17 27.95 -14.20
CA ASP A 512 -22.53 28.14 -13.71
C ASP A 512 -22.71 27.88 -12.20
N HIS A 513 -21.62 27.57 -11.49
CA HIS A 513 -21.67 27.19 -10.08
C HIS A 513 -20.58 27.87 -9.25
N THR A 514 -20.66 27.65 -7.93
CA THR A 514 -19.76 28.27 -6.95
C THR A 514 -19.06 27.20 -6.15
N ASN A 515 -17.73 27.29 -6.04
CA ASN A 515 -16.92 26.37 -5.26
C ASN A 515 -16.69 26.93 -3.85
N GLY A 516 -17.02 26.13 -2.84
CA GLY A 516 -16.89 26.47 -1.44
C GLY A 516 -15.55 25.99 -0.88
N TRP A 517 -14.74 26.91 -0.36
CA TRP A 517 -13.44 26.62 0.23
C TRP A 517 -13.36 27.02 1.70
N LEU A 518 -12.63 26.23 2.48
CA LEU A 518 -12.18 26.64 3.80
C LEU A 518 -10.84 26.00 4.11
N THR A 519 -9.86 26.82 4.51
CA THR A 519 -8.60 26.35 5.10
C THR A 519 -8.51 26.83 6.54
N ALA A 520 -8.03 25.97 7.43
CA ALA A 520 -7.97 26.23 8.85
C ALA A 520 -6.86 25.45 9.55
N TYR A 521 -6.57 25.83 10.79
CA TYR A 521 -5.72 25.06 11.68
C TYR A 521 -6.27 25.11 13.11
N ASN A 522 -5.86 24.15 13.94
CA ASN A 522 -5.99 24.22 15.40
C ASN A 522 -4.64 23.89 16.07
N SER A 523 -4.67 23.53 17.35
CA SER A 523 -3.45 23.16 18.07
C SER A 523 -2.81 21.87 17.57
N ARG A 524 -3.51 21.02 16.81
CA ARG A 524 -3.04 19.69 16.37
C ARG A 524 -2.77 19.63 14.88
N ILE A 525 -3.71 20.05 14.06
CA ILE A 525 -3.71 19.84 12.60
C ILE A 525 -3.93 21.16 11.84
N SER A 526 -3.47 21.20 10.59
CA SER A 526 -4.05 22.07 9.57
C SER A 526 -4.94 21.25 8.65
N VAL A 527 -5.94 21.88 8.05
CA VAL A 527 -6.92 21.22 7.20
C VAL A 527 -7.42 22.19 6.14
N ALA A 528 -7.67 21.69 4.94
CA ALA A 528 -8.46 22.41 3.96
C ALA A 528 -9.51 21.49 3.33
N ALA A 529 -10.62 22.09 2.91
CA ALA A 529 -11.66 21.41 2.16
C ALA A 529 -12.15 22.27 1.00
N LEU A 530 -12.49 21.58 -0.08
CA LEU A 530 -13.18 22.08 -1.27
C LEU A 530 -14.50 21.31 -1.39
N VAL A 531 -15.58 22.03 -1.67
CA VAL A 531 -16.87 21.46 -2.10
C VAL A 531 -17.26 22.09 -3.43
N GLU A 532 -17.31 21.29 -4.48
CA GLU A 532 -17.63 21.75 -5.83
C GLU A 532 -19.13 22.04 -5.97
N GLY A 533 -19.47 23.18 -6.57
CA GLY A 533 -20.85 23.65 -6.66
C GLY A 533 -21.54 23.90 -5.30
N GLY A 534 -20.76 24.08 -4.22
CA GLY A 534 -21.25 24.48 -2.90
C GLY A 534 -21.93 25.86 -2.87
N ARG A 535 -22.46 26.23 -1.69
CA ARG A 535 -23.12 27.55 -1.50
C ARG A 535 -22.13 28.65 -1.11
N SER A 536 -21.26 28.35 -0.16
CA SER A 536 -20.23 29.27 0.34
C SER A 536 -19.13 28.46 1.04
N GLY A 537 -17.97 29.07 1.27
CA GLY A 537 -16.90 28.41 2.04
C GLY A 537 -17.34 27.93 3.43
N VAL A 538 -18.19 28.68 4.13
CA VAL A 538 -18.62 28.35 5.50
C VAL A 538 -19.85 27.44 5.56
N ASP A 539 -20.74 27.48 4.55
CA ASP A 539 -21.97 26.65 4.50
C ASP A 539 -21.83 25.41 3.61
N SER A 540 -20.61 25.08 3.20
CA SER A 540 -20.26 23.83 2.53
C SER A 540 -18.96 23.28 3.14
N ALA A 541 -17.79 23.77 2.74
CA ALA A 541 -16.49 23.31 3.27
C ALA A 541 -16.34 23.48 4.80
N GLY A 542 -17.05 24.44 5.39
CA GLY A 542 -17.18 24.63 6.84
C GLY A 542 -17.62 23.41 7.63
N TYR A 543 -18.55 22.61 7.08
CA TYR A 543 -19.01 21.38 7.73
C TYR A 543 -17.90 20.33 7.76
N VAL A 544 -17.17 20.18 6.64
CA VAL A 544 -16.06 19.24 6.51
C VAL A 544 -14.94 19.60 7.48
N VAL A 545 -14.44 20.84 7.41
CA VAL A 545 -13.34 21.33 8.25
C VAL A 545 -13.68 21.24 9.74
N ARG A 546 -14.90 21.63 10.16
CA ARG A 546 -15.29 21.55 11.57
C ARG A 546 -15.14 20.13 12.10
N ARG A 547 -15.65 19.12 11.38
CA ARG A 547 -15.57 17.71 11.79
C ARG A 547 -14.14 17.24 12.00
N LEU A 548 -13.23 17.57 11.09
CA LEU A 548 -11.81 17.22 11.25
C LEU A 548 -11.16 17.95 12.44
N LEU A 549 -11.48 19.23 12.66
CA LEU A 549 -10.93 19.99 13.79
C LEU A 549 -11.45 19.49 15.15
N THR A 550 -12.66 18.91 15.21
CA THR A 550 -13.28 18.38 16.43
C THR A 550 -13.12 16.86 16.60
N GLY A 551 -12.73 16.15 15.54
CA GLY A 551 -12.64 14.68 15.52
C GLY A 551 -13.99 13.98 15.61
N SER A 552 -15.08 14.62 15.18
CA SER A 552 -16.47 14.16 15.32
C SER A 552 -17.05 13.68 13.99
#